data_AF-A0A661TF82-F1
#
_entry.id   AF-A0A661TF82-F1
#
_cell.length_a   1.000
_cell.length_b   1.000
_cell.length_c   1.000
_cell.angle_alpha   90.00
_cell.angle_beta   90.00
_cell.angle_gamma   90.00
#
_symmetry.space_group_name_H-M   'P 1'
#
loop_
_entity.id
_entity.type
_entity.pdbx_description
1 polymer ?
#
loop_
_entity_poly.entity_id
_entity_poly.type
_entity_poly.pdbx_seq_one_letter_code
_entity_poly.pdbx_strand_id
1 'polypeptide(L)'
;MTREEILALKPGKAFNVCVSEMIMGNRVVTDAIFGETEIYLSEHGETVFGRLQPYSEELTSARLVILKMADLGYTEASLWENEERPDVICRAALLTILDEQKGKKKRRSGAKLHIVK
;
A
#
# COMPACT_ATOMS: atom_id res chain seq x y z
N MET A 1 6.90 -3.72 9.09
CA MET A 1 5.58 -4.37 9.12
C MET A 1 5.72 -5.86 8.78
N THR A 2 5.14 -6.73 9.60
CA THR A 2 5.08 -8.20 9.42
C THR A 2 3.74 -8.62 8.82
N ARG A 3 3.61 -9.92 8.50
CA ARG A 3 2.36 -10.47 7.97
C ARG A 3 1.26 -10.45 9.03
N GLU A 4 1.62 -10.83 10.25
CA GLU A 4 0.74 -10.92 11.41
C GLU A 4 0.23 -9.54 11.80
N GLU A 5 1.09 -8.51 11.75
CA GLU A 5 0.69 -7.12 11.95
C GLU A 5 -0.36 -6.68 10.93
N ILE A 6 -0.15 -6.96 9.64
CA ILE A 6 -1.14 -6.66 8.59
C ILE A 6 -2.46 -7.39 8.87
N LEU A 7 -2.41 -8.66 9.26
CA LEU A 7 -3.59 -9.46 9.57
C LEU A 7 -4.31 -9.01 10.85
N ALA A 8 -3.63 -8.32 11.76
CA ALA A 8 -4.22 -7.78 12.98
C ALA A 8 -4.80 -6.37 12.82
N LEU A 9 -4.48 -5.66 11.72
CA LEU A 9 -5.02 -4.33 11.47
C LEU A 9 -6.55 -4.37 11.41
N LYS A 10 -7.19 -3.46 12.13
CA LYS A 10 -8.63 -3.20 12.00
C LYS A 10 -8.84 -2.10 10.97
N PRO A 11 -9.97 -2.09 10.25
CA PRO A 11 -10.36 -0.95 9.42
C PRO A 11 -10.29 0.36 10.20
N GLY A 12 -9.82 1.41 9.53
CA GLY A 12 -9.67 2.74 10.10
C GLY A 12 -8.26 3.31 9.96
N LYS A 13 -8.02 4.37 10.73
CA LYS A 13 -6.86 5.26 10.62
C LYS A 13 -5.51 4.55 10.41
N ALA A 14 -5.09 3.69 11.33
CA ALA A 14 -3.77 3.06 11.25
C ALA A 14 -3.61 2.20 9.98
N PHE A 15 -4.68 1.53 9.55
CA PHE A 15 -4.69 0.75 8.34
C PHE A 15 -4.62 1.66 7.10
N ASN A 16 -5.41 2.73 7.06
CA ASN A 16 -5.38 3.70 5.95
C ASN A 16 -4.02 4.38 5.79
N VAL A 17 -3.35 4.72 6.91
CA VAL A 17 -1.98 5.27 6.88
C VAL A 17 -1.03 4.27 6.22
N CYS A 18 -1.08 3.01 6.63
CA CYS A 18 -0.23 1.97 6.03
C CYS A 18 -0.48 1.82 4.52
N VAL A 19 -1.74 1.85 4.08
CA VAL A 19 -2.09 1.77 2.66
C VAL A 19 -1.56 2.99 1.90
N SER A 20 -1.78 4.18 2.44
CA SER A 20 -1.31 5.45 1.86
C SER A 20 0.21 5.44 1.65
N GLU A 21 0.97 5.05 2.67
CA GLU A 21 2.43 5.09 2.61
C GLU A 21 3.02 3.95 1.77
N MET A 22 2.49 2.74 1.89
CA MET A 22 3.11 1.55 1.30
C MET A 22 2.61 1.21 -0.10
N ILE A 23 1.37 1.55 -0.43
CA ILE A 23 0.77 1.24 -1.73
C ILE A 23 0.67 2.51 -2.57
N MET A 24 0.11 3.58 -2.03
CA MET A 24 -0.06 4.82 -2.79
C MET A 24 1.28 5.57 -2.96
N GLY A 25 2.23 5.35 -2.05
CA GLY A 25 3.52 6.05 -2.04
C GLY A 25 3.41 7.49 -1.53
N ASN A 26 2.31 7.81 -0.85
CA ASN A 26 2.03 9.12 -0.31
C ASN A 26 2.68 9.27 1.07
N ARG A 27 3.06 10.48 1.45
CA ARG A 27 3.48 10.76 2.83
C ARG A 27 2.26 11.10 3.66
N VAL A 28 2.16 10.58 4.88
CA VAL A 28 1.11 11.01 5.83
C VAL A 28 1.73 11.84 6.95
N VAL A 29 1.05 12.93 7.31
CA VAL A 29 1.40 13.78 8.45
C VAL A 29 0.19 13.99 9.34
N THR A 30 0.43 14.01 10.65
CA THR A 30 -0.60 14.33 11.63
C THR A 30 -0.59 15.84 11.89
N ASP A 31 -1.69 16.51 11.56
CA ASP A 31 -1.93 17.91 11.87
C ASP A 31 -2.95 18.04 13.01
N ALA A 32 -2.74 19.02 13.90
CA ALA A 32 -3.61 19.20 15.07
C ALA A 32 -5.02 19.69 14.72
N ILE A 33 -5.20 20.34 13.57
CA ILE A 33 -6.46 20.92 13.10
C ILE A 33 -7.13 19.98 12.11
N PHE A 34 -6.36 19.46 11.14
CA PHE A 34 -6.87 18.67 10.03
C PHE A 34 -6.81 17.15 10.27
N GLY A 35 -6.13 16.71 11.32
CA GLY A 35 -5.91 15.30 11.60
C GLY A 35 -4.89 14.69 10.64
N GLU A 36 -5.08 13.43 10.25
CA GLU A 36 -4.19 12.78 9.29
C GLU A 36 -4.38 13.36 7.89
N THR A 37 -3.29 13.92 7.37
CA THR A 37 -3.23 14.55 6.05
C THR A 37 -2.27 13.76 5.18
N GLU A 38 -2.75 13.29 4.03
CA GLU A 38 -1.93 12.68 3.00
C GLU A 38 -1.35 13.76 2.07
N ILE A 39 -0.11 13.53 1.65
CA ILE A 39 0.66 14.41 0.78
C ILE A 39 1.10 13.60 -0.43
N TYR A 40 0.74 14.05 -1.61
CA TYR A 40 1.10 13.40 -2.88
C TYR A 40 1.37 14.43 -3.97
N LEU A 41 2.00 13.98 -5.07
CA LEU A 41 2.21 14.81 -6.24
C LEU A 41 1.07 14.58 -7.23
N SER A 42 0.46 15.67 -7.71
CA SER A 42 -0.51 15.59 -8.82
C SER A 42 0.17 15.14 -10.11
N GLU A 43 -0.63 14.84 -11.13
CA GLU A 43 -0.11 14.54 -12.48
C GLU A 43 0.71 15.70 -13.07
N HIS A 44 0.49 16.93 -12.60
CA HIS A 44 1.26 18.12 -13.00
C HIS A 44 2.49 18.36 -12.13
N GLY A 45 2.79 17.47 -11.17
CA GLY A 45 3.92 17.58 -10.26
C GLY A 45 3.71 18.56 -9.09
N GLU A 46 2.46 18.98 -8.85
CA GLU A 46 2.13 19.88 -7.75
C GLU A 46 1.95 19.09 -6.45
N THR A 47 2.42 19.63 -5.33
CA THR A 47 2.19 19.02 -4.02
C THR A 47 0.75 19.26 -3.57
N VAL A 48 -0.02 18.19 -3.46
CA VAL A 48 -1.40 18.21 -2.97
C VAL A 48 -1.43 17.74 -1.53
N PHE A 49 -2.20 18.45 -0.70
CA PHE A 49 -2.48 18.12 0.69
C PHE A 49 -3.95 17.76 0.79
N GLY A 50 -4.24 16.51 1.16
CA GLY A 50 -5.59 16.00 1.29
C GLY A 50 -5.82 15.37 2.66
N ARG A 51 -7.07 15.25 3.09
CA ARG A 51 -7.39 14.36 4.21
C ARG A 51 -7.04 12.93 3.81
N LEU A 52 -6.49 12.16 4.75
CA LEU A 52 -6.21 10.74 4.54
C LEU A 52 -7.46 10.01 4.00
N GLN A 53 -7.35 9.36 2.85
CA GLN A 53 -8.50 8.63 2.31
C GLN A 53 -8.88 7.44 3.22
N PRO A 54 -10.18 7.13 3.33
CA PRO A 54 -10.69 5.98 4.06
C PRO A 54 -10.51 4.67 3.28
N TYR A 55 -9.28 4.32 2.88
CA TYR A 55 -8.98 3.18 2.00
C TYR A 55 -9.59 1.85 2.49
N SER A 56 -9.51 1.57 3.79
CA SER A 56 -9.98 0.31 4.40
C SER A 56 -11.46 0.33 4.78
N GLU A 57 -12.16 1.45 4.61
CA GLU A 57 -13.55 1.63 5.04
C GLU A 57 -14.48 1.90 3.85
N GLU A 58 -13.99 2.55 2.79
CA GLU A 58 -14.79 2.96 1.64
C GLU A 58 -14.36 2.25 0.35
N LEU A 59 -15.33 1.65 -0.35
CA LEU A 59 -15.08 0.88 -1.56
C LEU A 59 -14.47 1.73 -2.68
N THR A 60 -14.92 2.97 -2.83
CA THR A 60 -14.38 3.88 -3.85
C THR A 60 -12.90 4.15 -3.62
N SER A 61 -12.48 4.33 -2.37
CA SER A 61 -11.08 4.52 -1.99
C SER A 61 -10.28 3.23 -2.15
N ALA A 62 -10.84 2.07 -1.78
CA ALA A 62 -10.20 0.77 -2.01
C ALA A 62 -10.00 0.47 -3.51
N ARG A 63 -10.89 0.92 -4.40
CA ARG A 63 -10.69 0.78 -5.84
C ARG A 63 -9.47 1.54 -6.35
N LEU A 64 -9.13 2.69 -5.74
CA LEU A 64 -7.86 3.38 -6.05
C LEU A 64 -6.65 2.52 -5.72
N VAL A 65 -6.73 1.70 -4.67
CA VAL A 65 -5.67 0.74 -4.31
C VAL A 65 -5.50 -0.32 -5.39
N ILE A 66 -6.60 -0.86 -5.94
CA ILE A 66 -6.54 -1.83 -7.05
C ILE A 66 -5.87 -1.20 -8.27
N LEU A 67 -6.33 0.00 -8.67
CA LEU A 67 -5.75 0.72 -9.80
C LEU A 67 -4.26 1.00 -9.59
N LYS A 68 -3.88 1.40 -8.37
CA LYS A 68 -2.47 1.66 -8.05
C LYS A 68 -1.63 0.40 -8.08
N MET A 69 -2.14 -0.72 -7.59
CA MET A 69 -1.44 -2.01 -7.64
C MET A 69 -1.24 -2.46 -9.10
N ALA A 70 -2.22 -2.25 -9.98
CA ALA A 70 -2.09 -2.51 -11.40
C ALA A 70 -1.05 -1.60 -12.08
N ASP A 71 -1.03 -0.30 -11.75
CA ASP A 71 -0.02 0.67 -12.21
C ASP A 71 1.40 0.28 -11.77
N LEU A 72 1.54 -0.28 -10.58
CA LEU A 72 2.80 -0.84 -10.08
C LEU A 72 3.19 -2.19 -10.71
N GLY A 73 2.34 -2.75 -11.58
CA GLY A 73 2.59 -3.99 -12.31
C GLY A 73 2.18 -5.28 -11.59
N TYR A 74 1.39 -5.19 -10.51
CA TYR A 74 0.89 -6.36 -9.79
C TYR A 74 -0.35 -6.94 -10.48
N THR A 75 -0.16 -8.01 -11.25
CA THR A 75 -1.24 -8.68 -12.01
C THR A 75 -2.32 -9.27 -11.13
N GLU A 76 -2.01 -9.60 -9.88
CA GLU A 76 -2.95 -10.12 -8.89
C GLU A 76 -4.07 -9.14 -8.56
N ALA A 77 -3.89 -7.85 -8.84
CA ALA A 77 -4.90 -6.83 -8.63
C ALA A 77 -6.20 -7.11 -9.39
N SER A 78 -6.13 -7.74 -10.57
CA SER A 78 -7.32 -8.08 -11.36
C SER A 78 -8.22 -9.11 -10.67
N LEU A 79 -7.67 -9.90 -9.74
CA LEU A 79 -8.44 -10.88 -8.97
C LEU A 79 -9.37 -10.20 -7.93
N TRP A 80 -9.14 -8.92 -7.63
CA TRP A 80 -9.86 -8.18 -6.61
C TRP A 80 -10.88 -7.19 -7.19
N GLU A 81 -11.00 -7.08 -8.52
CA GLU A 81 -11.88 -6.10 -9.18
C GLU A 81 -13.36 -6.23 -8.75
N ASN A 82 -13.80 -7.45 -8.46
CA ASN A 82 -15.16 -7.76 -8.03
C ASN A 82 -15.29 -7.90 -6.51
N GLU A 83 -14.24 -7.66 -5.73
CA GLU A 83 -14.34 -7.64 -4.27
C GLU A 83 -15.03 -6.35 -3.82
N GLU A 84 -15.97 -6.48 -2.89
CA GLU A 84 -16.77 -5.34 -2.40
C GLU A 84 -16.36 -4.91 -0.99
N ARG A 85 -15.50 -5.69 -0.32
CA ARG A 85 -15.00 -5.41 1.03
C ARG A 85 -13.69 -4.60 0.97
N PRO A 86 -13.71 -3.31 1.35
CA PRO A 86 -12.55 -2.42 1.23
C PRO A 86 -11.32 -2.90 2.02
N ASP A 87 -11.56 -3.44 3.21
CA ASP A 87 -10.52 -3.95 4.11
C ASP A 87 -9.83 -5.19 3.55
N VAL A 88 -10.57 -6.05 2.85
CA VAL A 88 -10.03 -7.25 2.20
C VAL A 88 -9.12 -6.86 1.04
N ILE A 89 -9.56 -5.92 0.19
CA ILE A 89 -8.76 -5.36 -0.91
C ILE A 89 -7.45 -4.79 -0.38
N CYS A 90 -7.52 -3.89 0.60
CA CYS A 90 -6.35 -3.23 1.17
C CYS A 90 -5.37 -4.23 1.80
N ARG A 91 -5.90 -5.26 2.46
CA ARG A 91 -5.10 -6.28 3.12
C ARG A 91 -4.40 -7.17 2.10
N ALA A 92 -5.11 -7.60 1.06
CA ALA A 92 -4.54 -8.37 -0.03
C ALA A 92 -3.39 -7.59 -0.69
N ALA A 93 -3.60 -6.30 -0.98
CA ALA A 93 -2.56 -5.44 -1.56
C ALA A 93 -1.31 -5.33 -0.68
N LEU A 94 -1.47 -5.05 0.63
CA LEU A 94 -0.33 -4.97 1.56
C LEU A 94 0.43 -6.31 1.66
N LEU A 95 -0.29 -7.43 1.69
CA LEU A 95 0.32 -8.75 1.74
C LEU A 95 1.12 -9.06 0.46
N THR A 96 0.57 -8.72 -0.71
CA THR A 96 1.25 -8.88 -2.00
C THR A 96 2.57 -8.10 -2.04
N ILE A 97 2.55 -6.83 -1.62
CA ILE A 97 3.79 -6.02 -1.54
C ILE A 97 4.80 -6.64 -0.55
N LEU A 98 4.34 -7.09 0.62
CA LEU A 98 5.21 -7.68 1.63
C LEU A 98 5.88 -8.97 1.12
N ASP A 99 5.13 -9.84 0.45
CA ASP A 99 5.63 -11.10 -0.07
C ASP A 99 6.65 -10.86 -1.21
N GLU A 100 6.40 -9.88 -2.08
CA GLU A 100 7.35 -9.47 -3.14
C GLU A 100 8.66 -8.91 -2.55
N GLN A 101 8.57 -8.08 -1.51
CA GLN A 101 9.76 -7.54 -0.82
C GLN A 101 10.61 -8.66 -0.18
N LYS A 102 9.98 -9.69 0.38
CA LYS A 102 10.68 -10.87 0.93
C LYS A 102 11.34 -11.69 -0.18
N GLY A 103 10.66 -11.90 -1.31
CA GLY A 103 11.20 -12.58 -2.49
C GLY A 103 12.45 -11.88 -3.05
N LYS A 104 12.40 -10.55 -3.19
CA LYS A 104 13.55 -9.74 -3.64
C LYS A 104 14.74 -9.82 -2.68
N LYS A 105 14.51 -9.78 -1.37
CA LYS A 105 15.58 -9.94 -0.35
C LYS A 105 16.24 -11.32 -0.44
N LYS A 106 15.46 -12.40 -0.58
CA LYS A 106 15.98 -13.78 -0.71
C LYS A 106 16.81 -13.99 -1.98
N ARG A 107 16.39 -13.40 -3.11
CA ARG A 107 17.15 -13.44 -4.37
C ARG A 107 18.50 -12.71 -4.27
N ARG A 108 18.55 -11.56 -3.59
CA ARG A 108 19.80 -10.79 -3.38
C ARG A 108 20.79 -11.50 -2.46
N SER A 109 20.34 -12.23 -1.45
CA SER A 109 21.23 -13.01 -0.57
C SER A 109 21.83 -14.24 -1.26
N GLY A 110 21.15 -14.82 -2.25
CA GLY A 110 21.65 -15.98 -3.02
C GLY A 110 22.68 -15.64 -4.10
N ALA A 111 22.77 -14.37 -4.53
CA ALA A 111 23.69 -13.94 -5.58
C ALA A 111 25.14 -13.68 -5.11
N LYS A 112 25.45 -13.89 -3.83
CA LYS A 112 26.83 -13.89 -3.31
C LYS A 112 27.52 -15.23 -3.58
N LEU A 113 27.71 -15.58 -4.85
CA LEU A 113 28.62 -16.68 -5.22
C LEU A 113 30.02 -16.10 -5.39
N HIS A 114 30.94 -16.54 -4.52
CA HIS A 114 32.35 -16.18 -4.56
C HIS A 114 32.97 -16.61 -5.89
N ILE A 115 33.54 -15.66 -6.63
CA ILE A 115 34.49 -15.95 -7.70
C ILE A 115 35.77 -16.45 -7.02
N VAL A 116 35.98 -17.75 -7.03
CA VAL A 116 37.27 -18.36 -6.66
C VAL A 116 38.19 -18.19 -7.87
N LYS A 117 39.28 -17.45 -7.69
CA LYS A 117 40.38 -17.35 -8.67
C LYS A 117 41.28 -18.58 -8.57
#